data_AF-C1E444-F1
#
_entry.id   AF-C1E444-F1
#
_cell.length_a   1.000
_cell.length_b   1.000
_cell.length_c   1.000
_cell.angle_alpha   90.00
_cell.angle_beta   90.00
_cell.angle_gamma   90.00
#
_symmetry.space_group_name_H-M   'P 1'
#
loop_
_entity.id
_entity.type
_entity.pdbx_description
1 polymer ?
#
loop_
_entity_poly.entity_id
_entity_poly.type
_entity_poly.pdbx_seq_one_letter_code
_entity_poly.pdbx_strand_id
1 'polypeptide(L)'
;MSTLSRAQKVAQAASRIFGTHIGNGLQSGRKELRKNLAGPKIMSWYQRPIGKDIDPLFVDPEVERRKLKIERLARRGKVTPKKGEGKRAKKK
;
A
#
# COMPACT_ATOMS: atom_id res chain seq x y z
N MET A 1 11.01 -18.47 -50.96
CA MET A 1 11.40 -17.84 -49.67
C MET A 1 11.46 -16.34 -49.88
N SER A 2 10.53 -15.58 -49.29
CA SER A 2 10.52 -14.11 -49.39
C SER A 2 11.83 -13.54 -48.83
N THR A 3 12.59 -12.83 -49.65
CA THR A 3 13.85 -12.21 -49.25
C THR A 3 13.57 -10.94 -48.48
N LEU A 4 13.93 -10.92 -47.19
CA LEU A 4 13.87 -9.72 -46.36
C LEU A 4 14.71 -8.60 -46.97
N SER A 5 14.19 -7.38 -46.93
CA SER A 5 14.91 -6.19 -47.38
C SER A 5 16.14 -5.92 -46.51
N ARG A 6 17.12 -5.16 -47.02
CA ARG A 6 18.30 -4.75 -46.24
C ARG A 6 17.90 -4.06 -44.93
N ALA A 7 16.88 -3.20 -44.97
CA ALA A 7 16.36 -2.52 -43.78
C ALA A 7 15.77 -3.50 -42.76
N GLN A 8 15.02 -4.51 -43.22
CA GLN A 8 14.47 -5.54 -42.34
C GLN A 8 15.57 -6.40 -41.70
N LYS A 9 16.64 -6.72 -42.43
CA LYS A 9 17.80 -7.46 -41.88
C LYS A 9 18.51 -6.66 -40.79
N VAL A 10 18.71 -5.36 -41.01
CA VAL A 10 19.30 -4.46 -40.00
C VAL A 10 18.40 -4.37 -38.77
N ALA A 11 17.08 -4.20 -38.95
CA ALA A 11 16.13 -4.16 -37.84
C ALA A 11 16.12 -5.47 -37.04
N GLN A 12 16.23 -6.62 -37.71
CA GLN A 12 16.30 -7.93 -37.06
C GLN A 12 17.60 -8.11 -36.26
N ALA A 13 18.73 -7.66 -36.80
CA ALA A 13 20.01 -7.65 -36.06
C ALA A 13 19.92 -6.74 -34.81
N ALA A 14 19.35 -5.54 -34.94
CA ALA A 14 19.15 -4.63 -33.82
C ALA A 14 18.21 -5.19 -32.74
N SER A 15 17.12 -5.85 -33.15
CA SER A 15 16.19 -6.56 -32.25
C SER A 15 16.91 -7.63 -31.44
N ARG A 16 17.80 -8.39 -32.08
CA ARG A 16 18.62 -9.41 -31.41
C ARG A 16 19.65 -8.82 -30.45
N ILE A 17 20.31 -7.72 -30.82
CA ILE A 17 21.35 -7.08 -30.00
C ILE A 17 20.73 -6.38 -28.78
N PHE A 18 19.66 -5.61 -28.97
CA PHE A 18 19.12 -4.71 -27.95
C PHE A 18 17.86 -5.26 -27.25
N GLY A 19 17.40 -6.46 -27.60
CA GLY A 19 16.18 -7.05 -27.04
C GLY A 19 14.90 -6.27 -27.41
N THR A 20 14.95 -5.43 -28.46
CA THR A 20 13.76 -4.76 -28.99
C THR A 20 12.88 -5.77 -29.73
N HIS A 21 11.58 -5.55 -29.77
CA HIS A 21 10.63 -6.49 -30.36
C HIS A 21 10.06 -5.95 -31.66
N ILE A 22 10.13 -6.75 -32.73
CA ILE A 22 9.53 -6.44 -34.03
C ILE A 22 8.12 -7.04 -34.04
N GLY A 23 7.09 -6.18 -34.07
CA GLY A 23 5.69 -6.60 -34.11
C GLY A 23 5.13 -6.69 -35.53
N ASN A 24 3.99 -7.37 -35.66
CA ASN A 24 3.19 -7.48 -36.87
C ASN A 24 2.06 -6.43 -36.97
N GLY A 25 2.09 -5.39 -36.12
CA GLY A 25 1.06 -4.35 -36.04
C GLY A 25 -0.17 -4.70 -35.20
N LEU A 26 -0.29 -5.94 -34.72
CA LEU A 26 -1.38 -6.37 -33.84
C LEU A 26 -1.04 -6.18 -32.36
N GLN A 27 -2.08 -6.17 -31.51
CA GLN A 27 -1.91 -6.06 -30.06
C GLN A 27 -1.32 -7.35 -29.48
N SER A 28 -0.17 -7.24 -28.81
CA SER A 28 0.61 -8.37 -28.27
C SER A 28 0.72 -8.38 -26.73
N GLY A 29 0.06 -7.45 -26.04
CA GLY A 29 0.15 -7.32 -24.57
C GLY A 29 1.48 -6.78 -24.04
N ARG A 30 2.50 -6.60 -24.89
CA ARG A 30 3.84 -6.08 -24.48
C ARG A 30 3.79 -4.72 -23.79
N LYS A 31 2.77 -3.90 -24.08
CA LYS A 31 2.55 -2.63 -23.38
C LYS A 31 2.36 -2.84 -21.88
N GLU A 32 1.64 -3.88 -21.47
CA GLU A 32 1.41 -4.22 -20.07
C GLU A 32 2.70 -4.71 -19.40
N LEU A 33 3.44 -5.60 -20.06
CA LEU A 33 4.71 -6.12 -19.54
C LEU A 33 5.79 -5.05 -19.39
N ARG A 34 5.74 -3.99 -20.20
CA ARG A 34 6.66 -2.85 -20.11
C ARG A 34 6.31 -1.84 -19.02
N LYS A 35 5.12 -1.92 -18.43
CA LYS A 35 4.75 -1.01 -17.34
C LYS A 35 5.55 -1.37 -16.10
N ASN A 36 6.24 -0.39 -15.54
CA ASN A 36 6.88 -0.57 -14.25
C ASN A 36 5.82 -0.75 -13.16
N LEU A 37 6.04 -1.70 -12.25
CA LEU A 37 5.14 -1.93 -11.13
C LEU A 37 5.13 -0.73 -10.20
N ALA A 38 3.97 -0.09 -10.05
CA ALA A 38 3.77 1.05 -9.15
C ALA A 38 3.39 0.63 -7.71
N GLY A 39 3.10 -0.67 -7.49
CA GLY A 39 2.63 -1.20 -6.21
C GLY A 39 3.45 -0.77 -4.99
N PRO A 40 4.79 -0.94 -4.99
CA PRO A 40 5.62 -0.52 -3.86
C PRO A 40 5.51 0.97 -3.55
N LYS A 41 5.47 1.82 -4.59
CA LYS A 41 5.34 3.28 -4.45
C LYS A 41 3.96 3.68 -3.90
N ILE A 42 2.91 2.96 -4.29
CA ILE A 42 1.55 3.18 -3.79
C ILE A 42 1.46 2.77 -2.31
N MET A 43 2.05 1.63 -1.95
CA MET A 43 2.05 1.15 -0.56
C MET A 43 2.82 2.08 0.39
N SER A 44 3.86 2.75 -0.09
CA SER A 44 4.64 3.72 0.69
C SER A 44 4.00 5.11 0.78
N TRP A 45 2.77 5.30 0.28
CA TRP A 45 2.11 6.61 0.27
C TRP A 45 1.92 7.18 1.68
N TYR A 46 1.47 6.33 2.62
CA TYR A 46 1.39 6.71 4.03
C TYR A 46 2.61 6.19 4.77
N GLN A 47 3.36 7.10 5.37
CA GLN A 47 4.44 6.73 6.28
C GLN A 47 3.85 6.04 7.51
N ARG A 48 4.40 4.87 7.86
CA ARG A 48 4.01 4.20 9.09
C ARG A 48 4.59 4.97 10.28
N PRO A 49 3.78 5.33 11.28
CA PRO A 49 4.31 5.98 12.48
C PRO A 49 5.25 5.04 13.21
N ILE A 50 6.23 5.61 13.91
CA ILE A 50 7.05 4.86 14.87
C ILE A 50 6.12 4.43 15.99
N GLY A 51 6.09 3.13 16.27
CA GLY A 51 5.17 2.54 17.23
C GLY A 51 5.64 1.18 17.69
N LYS A 52 4.80 0.49 18.47
CA LYS A 52 5.11 -0.83 19.03
C LYS A 52 5.43 -1.90 17.98
N ASP A 53 4.98 -1.72 16.75
CA ASP A 53 5.27 -2.60 15.63
C ASP A 53 6.75 -2.54 15.19
N ILE A 54 7.44 -1.42 15.47
CA ILE A 54 8.85 -1.18 15.12
C ILE A 54 9.75 -1.42 16.33
N ASP A 55 9.35 -0.95 17.51
CA ASP A 55 10.06 -1.19 18.77
C ASP A 55 9.06 -1.70 19.83
N PRO A 56 9.17 -2.97 20.27
CA PRO A 56 8.30 -3.54 21.29
C PRO A 56 8.30 -2.78 22.62
N LEU A 57 9.38 -2.05 22.92
CA LEU A 57 9.53 -1.26 24.14
C LEU A 57 8.98 0.17 24.01
N PHE A 58 8.53 0.58 22.82
CA PHE A 58 7.97 1.90 22.60
C PHE A 58 6.71 2.12 23.44
N VAL A 59 6.73 3.17 24.25
CA VAL A 59 5.58 3.62 25.04
C VAL A 59 5.02 4.88 24.40
N ASP A 60 3.81 4.77 23.84
CA ASP A 60 3.11 5.88 23.22
C ASP A 60 2.65 6.90 24.29
N PRO A 61 3.16 8.15 24.27
CA PRO A 61 2.78 9.17 25.24
C PRO A 61 1.28 9.51 25.19
N GLU A 62 0.63 9.40 24.03
CA GLU A 62 -0.79 9.68 23.88
C GLU A 62 -1.64 8.61 24.57
N VAL A 63 -1.24 7.34 24.45
CA VAL A 63 -1.88 6.22 25.15
C VAL A 63 -1.76 6.39 26.66
N GLU A 64 -0.59 6.77 27.17
CA GLU A 64 -0.40 7.01 28.61
C GLU A 64 -1.24 8.20 29.12
N ARG A 65 -1.26 9.31 28.38
CA ARG A 65 -2.15 10.44 28.71
C ARG A 65 -3.62 10.03 28.72
N ARG A 66 -4.03 9.17 27.79
CA ARG A 66 -5.40 8.65 27.72
C ARG A 66 -5.74 7.80 28.94
N LYS A 67 -4.83 6.92 29.39
CA LYS A 67 -4.99 6.13 30.62
C LYS A 67 -5.15 7.03 31.84
N LEU A 68 -4.26 8.02 32.02
CA LEU A 68 -4.33 8.98 33.13
C LEU A 68 -5.64 9.79 33.13
N LYS A 69 -6.14 10.16 31.95
CA LYS A 69 -7.43 10.85 31.80
C LYS A 69 -8.59 9.95 32.25
N ILE A 70 -8.60 8.69 31.84
CA ILE A 70 -9.64 7.72 32.23
C ILE A 70 -9.65 7.53 33.73
N GLU A 71 -8.47 7.34 34.35
CA GLU A 71 -8.35 7.18 35.79
C GLU A 71 -8.88 8.40 36.57
N ARG A 72 -8.55 9.62 36.10
CA ARG A 72 -9.07 10.86 36.69
C ARG A 72 -10.59 10.95 36.61
N LEU A 73 -11.19 10.53 35.50
CA LEU A 73 -12.65 10.49 35.34
C LEU A 73 -13.28 9.43 36.24
N ALA A 74 -12.61 8.30 36.43
CA ALA A 74 -13.07 7.18 37.26
C ALA A 74 -13.25 7.62 38.71
N ARG A 75 -12.26 8.36 39.25
CA ARG A 75 -12.33 8.93 40.60
C ARG A 75 -13.54 9.85 40.83
N ARG A 76 -14.08 10.46 39.77
CA ARG A 76 -15.25 11.37 39.85
C ARG A 76 -16.57 10.70 39.44
N GLY A 77 -16.56 9.40 39.12
CA GLY A 77 -17.74 8.70 38.61
C GLY A 77 -18.21 9.17 37.22
N LYS A 78 -17.33 9.85 36.46
CA LYS A 78 -17.64 10.42 35.13
C LYS A 78 -17.11 9.57 33.98
N VAL A 79 -16.82 8.30 34.22
CA VAL A 79 -16.39 7.36 33.17
C VAL A 79 -17.58 6.96 32.32
N THR A 80 -17.32 6.72 31.04
CA THR A 80 -18.30 6.20 30.10
C THR A 80 -18.80 4.83 30.59
N PRO A 81 -20.11 4.59 30.66
CA PRO A 81 -20.63 3.29 31.09
C PRO A 81 -20.17 2.19 30.13
N LYS A 82 -20.17 0.94 30.63
CA LYS A 82 -19.86 -0.23 29.81
C LYS A 82 -20.80 -0.29 28.61
N LYS A 83 -20.26 -0.69 27.46
CA LYS A 83 -21.03 -0.83 26.22
C LYS A 83 -22.24 -1.74 26.46
N GLY A 84 -23.43 -1.28 26.08
CA GLY A 84 -24.69 -2.00 26.31
C GLY A 84 -25.34 -1.75 27.68
N GLU A 85 -24.66 -1.10 28.63
CA GLU A 85 -25.18 -0.77 29.96
C GLU A 85 -25.43 0.75 30.13
N GLY A 86 -25.67 1.43 29.01
CA GLY A 86 -25.99 2.85 29.02
C GLY A 86 -27.28 3.15 29.79
N LYS A 87 -27.47 4.39 30.22
CA LYS A 87 -28.66 4.82 30.99
C LYS A 87 -29.99 4.43 30.34
N ARG A 88 -30.04 4.36 29.00
CA ARG A 88 -31.24 4.00 28.22
C ARG A 88 -31.33 2.52 27.88
N ALA A 89 -30.30 1.71 28.13
CA ALA A 89 -30.32 0.29 27.79
C ALA A 89 -31.36 -0.52 28.58
N LYS A 90 -31.80 0.01 29.74
CA LYS A 90 -32.86 -0.58 30.57
C LYS A 90 -34.26 -0.08 30.22
N LYS A 91 -34.40 0.94 29.37
CA LYS A 91 -35.71 1.35 28.86
C LYS A 91 -36.05 0.39 27.72
N LYS A 92 -36.95 -0.55 28.00
CA LYS A 92 -37.77 -1.19 26.96
C LYS A 92 -38.61 -0.12 26.27
#